data_AF-A0A964HBJ3-F1
#
_entry.id   AF-A0A964HBJ3-F1
#
_cell.length_a   1.000
_cell.length_b   1.000
_cell.length_c   1.000
_cell.angle_alpha   90.00
_cell.angle_beta   90.00
_cell.angle_gamma   90.00
#
_symmetry.space_group_name_H-M   'P 1'
#
loop_
_entity.id
_entity.type
_entity.pdbx_description
1 polymer ?
#
loop_
_entity_poly.entity_id
_entity_poly.type
_entity_poly.pdbx_seq_one_letter_code
_entity_poly.pdbx_strand_id
1 'polypeptide(L)'
;SEVRHVLPGAMLLVTGPEGAHNPANAAYRNKLIALRDSLDLQGAAHFLAEVTEEFIPDAVIADFFRLADALLLTSQEEGFGIPIIEAGFSGLPVFCAGLPVLRELGGEDVSYFDLQAGPQAIAAGITARLQGEMTSRWRRRARSAYPWQSIYRSKIEPLIQECVS
;
A
#
# COMPACT_ATOMS: atom_id res chain seq x y z
N SER A 1 -9.54 -4.23 5.30
CA SER A 1 -10.57 -5.21 4.87
C SER A 1 -11.24 -4.77 3.59
N GLU A 2 -11.82 -3.57 3.52
CA GLU A 2 -12.70 -3.16 2.40
C GLU A 2 -12.07 -3.25 0.99
N VAL A 3 -10.83 -2.79 0.82
CA VAL A 3 -10.11 -2.92 -0.47
C VAL A 3 -9.98 -4.38 -0.90
N ARG A 4 -9.88 -5.33 0.04
CA ARG A 4 -9.71 -6.76 -0.24
C ARG A 4 -10.97 -7.44 -0.77
N HIS A 5 -12.16 -6.85 -0.59
CA HIS A 5 -13.38 -7.34 -1.24
C HIS A 5 -13.27 -7.26 -2.78
N VAL A 6 -12.54 -6.26 -3.29
CA VAL A 6 -12.32 -6.05 -4.73
C VAL A 6 -10.97 -6.59 -5.18
N LEU A 7 -9.94 -6.49 -4.34
CA LEU A 7 -8.58 -6.93 -4.60
C LEU A 7 -8.13 -7.91 -3.49
N PRO A 8 -8.49 -9.20 -3.56
CA PRO A 8 -8.26 -10.16 -2.47
C PRO A 8 -6.79 -10.33 -2.05
N GLY A 9 -5.85 -10.06 -2.98
CA GLY A 9 -4.41 -10.08 -2.71
C GLY A 9 -3.82 -8.79 -2.14
N ALA A 10 -4.63 -7.74 -1.91
CA ALA A 10 -4.13 -6.46 -1.44
C ALA A 10 -3.54 -6.56 -0.02
N MET A 11 -2.34 -6.01 0.15
CA MET A 11 -1.64 -5.93 1.43
C MET A 11 -1.39 -4.48 1.82
N LEU A 12 -1.32 -4.22 3.11
CA LEU A 12 -0.96 -2.95 3.72
C LEU A 12 0.36 -3.13 4.47
N LEU A 13 1.33 -2.26 4.21
CA LEU A 13 2.56 -2.14 4.97
C LEU A 13 2.60 -0.75 5.61
N VAL A 14 2.75 -0.68 6.93
CA VAL A 14 2.93 0.57 7.67
C VAL A 14 4.39 0.66 8.11
N THR A 15 5.11 1.66 7.59
CA THR A 15 6.57 1.82 7.79
C THR A 15 6.95 2.78 8.93
N GLY A 16 5.97 3.49 9.52
CA GLY A 16 6.23 4.46 10.56
C GLY A 16 6.82 3.83 11.83
N PRO A 17 7.98 4.28 12.33
CA PRO A 17 8.55 3.78 13.57
C PRO A 17 7.71 4.22 14.76
N GLU A 18 7.95 3.58 15.90
CA GLU A 18 7.50 4.10 17.18
C GLU A 18 8.27 5.39 17.46
N GLY A 19 7.62 6.55 17.30
CA GLY A 19 8.27 7.82 17.65
C GLY A 19 8.70 7.77 19.12
N ALA A 20 10.01 7.83 19.40
CA ALA A 20 10.61 7.61 20.71
C ALA A 20 10.27 8.67 21.79
N HIS A 21 9.44 9.67 21.45
CA HIS A 21 9.20 10.84 22.29
C HIS A 21 7.75 10.98 22.79
N ASN A 22 6.87 10.00 22.52
CA ASN A 22 5.52 10.03 23.06
C ASN A 22 5.03 8.62 23.47
N PRO A 23 4.81 8.33 24.77
CA PRO A 23 4.26 7.05 25.22
C PRO A 23 2.87 6.74 24.63
N ALA A 24 2.16 7.73 24.07
CA ALA A 24 0.94 7.52 23.30
C ALA A 24 1.16 6.70 22.01
N ASN A 25 2.37 6.71 21.44
CA ASN A 25 2.68 5.97 20.21
C ASN A 25 2.63 4.46 20.43
N ALA A 26 3.07 3.99 21.60
CA ALA A 26 2.99 2.57 21.94
C ALA A 26 1.54 2.11 22.14
N ALA A 27 0.74 2.92 22.84
CA ALA A 27 -0.70 2.66 23.01
C ALA A 27 -1.44 2.66 21.64
N TYR A 28 -1.09 3.60 20.76
CA TYR A 28 -1.66 3.68 19.43
C TYR A 28 -1.29 2.47 18.56
N ARG A 29 -0.03 2.03 18.59
CA ARG A 29 0.41 0.79 17.92
C ARG A 29 -0.41 -0.41 18.40
N ASN A 30 -0.52 -0.60 19.72
CA ASN A 30 -1.28 -1.71 20.29
C ASN A 30 -2.75 -1.68 19.86
N LYS A 31 -3.35 -0.49 19.76
CA LYS A 31 -4.70 -0.32 19.21
C LYS A 31 -4.78 -0.74 17.73
N LEU A 32 -3.79 -0.39 16.91
CA LEU A 32 -3.76 -0.79 15.50
C LEU A 32 -3.55 -2.30 15.32
N ILE A 33 -2.70 -2.92 16.13
CA ILE A 33 -2.50 -4.37 16.15
C ILE A 33 -3.80 -5.08 16.57
N ALA A 34 -4.43 -4.66 17.66
CA ALA A 34 -5.71 -5.21 18.08
C ALA A 34 -6.81 -5.05 17.02
N LEU A 35 -6.83 -3.90 16.32
CA LEU A 35 -7.75 -3.66 15.22
C LEU A 35 -7.49 -4.61 14.04
N ARG A 36 -6.23 -4.79 13.62
CA ARG A 36 -5.84 -5.77 12.59
C ARG A 36 -6.37 -7.16 12.95
N ASP A 37 -6.13 -7.59 14.19
CA ASP A 37 -6.46 -8.94 14.63
C ASP A 37 -7.98 -9.15 14.69
N SER A 38 -8.74 -8.13 15.15
CA SER A 38 -10.20 -8.16 15.15
C SER A 38 -10.82 -8.20 13.75
N LEU A 39 -10.07 -7.78 12.73
CA LEU A 39 -10.48 -7.79 11.32
C LEU A 39 -9.92 -9.00 10.55
N ASP A 40 -9.21 -9.92 11.21
CA ASP A 40 -8.56 -11.08 10.60
C ASP A 40 -7.57 -10.69 9.47
N LEU A 41 -6.75 -9.66 9.72
CA LEU A 41 -5.82 -9.09 8.74
C LEU A 41 -4.35 -9.38 9.01
N GLN A 42 -4.01 -10.34 9.88
CA GLN A 42 -2.63 -10.68 10.25
C GLN A 42 -1.77 -11.06 9.04
N GLY A 43 -2.34 -11.73 8.04
CA GLY A 43 -1.65 -12.06 6.79
C GLY A 43 -1.61 -10.93 5.74
N ALA A 44 -2.25 -9.79 6.02
CA ALA A 44 -2.53 -8.76 5.02
C ALA A 44 -2.16 -7.33 5.44
N ALA A 45 -2.06 -7.04 6.74
CA ALA A 45 -1.66 -5.75 7.28
C ALA A 45 -0.45 -5.94 8.19
N HIS A 46 0.69 -5.44 7.73
CA HIS A 46 2.00 -5.62 8.36
C HIS A 46 2.48 -4.28 8.92
N PHE A 47 2.91 -4.28 10.17
CA PHE A 47 3.54 -3.11 10.80
C PHE A 47 5.03 -3.38 10.90
N LEU A 48 5.84 -2.53 10.28
CA LEU A 48 7.28 -2.76 10.22
C LEU A 48 7.94 -2.65 11.60
N ALA A 49 7.33 -1.87 12.50
CA ALA A 49 7.69 -1.79 13.91
C ALA A 49 7.56 -3.14 14.68
N GLU A 50 6.80 -4.12 14.18
CA GLU A 50 6.77 -5.46 14.77
C GLU A 50 7.99 -6.31 14.38
N VAL A 51 8.76 -5.88 13.37
CA VAL A 51 9.91 -6.61 12.83
C VAL A 51 11.23 -6.01 13.32
N THR A 52 11.31 -4.68 13.39
CA THR A 52 12.53 -3.98 13.84
C THR A 52 12.19 -2.66 14.50
N GLU A 53 12.94 -2.33 15.55
CA GLU A 53 12.94 -1.01 16.21
C GLU A 53 14.05 -0.10 15.64
N GLU A 54 14.91 -0.63 14.76
CA GLU A 54 16.04 0.10 14.20
C GLU A 54 15.61 1.07 13.09
N PHE A 55 16.46 2.08 12.87
CA PHE A 55 16.30 2.98 11.75
C PHE A 55 16.37 2.22 10.42
N ILE A 56 15.42 2.49 9.54
CA ILE A 56 15.34 1.85 8.23
C ILE A 56 16.04 2.75 7.21
N PRO A 57 17.09 2.26 6.54
CA PRO A 57 17.80 3.06 5.55
C PRO A 57 16.87 3.55 4.45
N ASP A 58 17.07 4.79 3.98
CA ASP A 58 16.27 5.40 2.91
C ASP A 58 16.20 4.53 1.65
N ALA A 59 17.27 3.79 1.34
CA ALA A 59 17.30 2.85 0.22
C ALA A 59 16.23 1.74 0.35
N VAL A 60 15.99 1.24 1.56
CA VAL A 60 14.97 0.22 1.84
C VAL A 60 13.58 0.83 1.73
N ILE A 61 13.40 2.06 2.21
CA ILE A 61 12.14 2.79 2.01
C ILE A 61 11.87 3.00 0.52
N ALA A 62 12.87 3.42 -0.25
CA ALA A 62 12.75 3.56 -1.70
C ALA A 62 12.38 2.22 -2.39
N ASP A 63 12.88 1.09 -1.90
CA ASP A 63 12.46 -0.23 -2.38
C ASP A 63 11.00 -0.53 -2.08
N PHE A 64 10.47 -0.15 -0.90
CA PHE A 64 9.04 -0.26 -0.63
C PHE A 64 8.21 0.59 -1.60
N PHE A 65 8.63 1.81 -1.89
CA PHE A 65 7.93 2.64 -2.88
C PHE A 65 7.98 2.00 -4.28
N ARG A 66 9.12 1.44 -4.69
CA ARG A 66 9.22 0.71 -5.97
C ARG A 66 8.29 -0.50 -5.98
N LEU A 67 8.19 -1.24 -4.87
CA LEU A 67 7.39 -2.45 -4.72
C LEU A 67 5.90 -2.20 -4.51
N ALA A 68 5.51 -1.02 -4.02
CA ALA A 68 4.11 -0.70 -3.78
C ALA A 68 3.31 -0.58 -5.09
N ASP A 69 1.99 -0.70 -4.96
CA ASP A 69 1.03 -0.39 -6.02
C ASP A 69 0.35 0.99 -5.81
N ALA A 70 0.42 1.54 -4.60
CA ALA A 70 -0.06 2.86 -4.24
C ALA A 70 0.54 3.32 -2.90
N LEU A 71 0.53 4.63 -2.67
CA LEU A 71 0.75 5.24 -1.36
C LEU A 71 -0.60 5.62 -0.73
N LEU A 72 -0.80 5.30 0.56
CA LEU A 72 -1.93 5.76 1.36
C LEU A 72 -1.42 6.61 2.53
N LEU A 73 -1.82 7.88 2.58
CA LEU A 73 -1.40 8.84 3.60
C LEU A 73 -2.61 9.41 4.35
N THR A 74 -2.86 8.91 5.56
CA THR A 74 -4.02 9.27 6.40
C THR A 74 -3.67 10.33 7.46
N SER A 75 -2.73 11.24 7.18
CA SER A 75 -2.26 12.25 8.13
C SER A 75 -3.36 13.27 8.45
N GLN A 76 -3.50 13.64 9.73
CA GLN A 76 -4.37 14.75 10.16
C GLN A 76 -3.67 16.11 10.06
N GLU A 77 -2.34 16.10 10.16
CA GLU A 77 -1.48 17.26 10.01
C GLU A 77 -0.27 16.84 9.17
N GLU A 78 0.20 17.73 8.31
CA GLU A 78 1.42 17.53 7.54
C GLU A 78 2.24 18.80 7.44
N GLY A 79 3.56 18.62 7.47
CA GLY A 79 4.51 19.72 7.32
C GLY A 79 4.70 20.11 5.86
N PHE A 80 5.22 19.17 5.06
CA PHE A 80 5.56 19.41 3.66
C PHE A 80 4.99 18.37 2.69
N GLY A 81 4.67 17.16 3.16
CA GLY A 81 4.19 16.10 2.27
C GLY A 81 5.28 15.39 1.46
N ILE A 82 6.50 15.29 2.00
CA ILE A 82 7.62 14.54 1.38
C ILE A 82 7.20 13.15 0.87
N PRO A 83 6.41 12.34 1.59
CA PRO A 83 5.99 11.03 1.08
C PRO A 83 5.23 11.08 -0.25
N ILE A 84 4.44 12.14 -0.49
CA ILE A 84 3.72 12.31 -1.76
C ILE A 84 4.70 12.59 -2.91
N ILE A 85 5.74 13.40 -2.65
CA ILE A 85 6.78 13.69 -3.63
C ILE A 85 7.55 12.41 -3.99
N GLU A 86 7.94 11.63 -2.99
CA GLU A 86 8.64 10.34 -3.17
C GLU A 86 7.80 9.34 -3.97
N ALA A 87 6.48 9.32 -3.73
CA ALA A 87 5.54 8.53 -4.52
C ALA A 87 5.46 9.01 -5.97
N GLY A 88 5.47 10.32 -6.20
CA GLY A 88 5.55 10.92 -7.54
C GLY A 88 6.79 10.44 -8.31
N PHE A 89 7.98 10.52 -7.69
CA PHE A 89 9.22 10.02 -8.31
C PHE A 89 9.21 8.51 -8.56
N SER A 90 8.45 7.75 -7.77
CA SER A 90 8.31 6.29 -7.90
C SER A 90 7.20 5.86 -8.87
N GLY A 91 6.44 6.81 -9.41
CA GLY A 91 5.29 6.56 -10.27
C GLY A 91 4.15 5.82 -9.56
N LEU A 92 3.97 6.09 -8.27
CA LEU A 92 2.90 5.51 -7.46
C LEU A 92 1.67 6.43 -7.46
N PRO A 93 0.46 5.89 -7.71
CA PRO A 93 -0.77 6.57 -7.37
C PRO A 93 -0.81 6.88 -5.87
N VAL A 94 -1.17 8.12 -5.53
CA VAL A 94 -1.27 8.58 -4.14
C VAL A 94 -2.72 8.77 -3.75
N PHE A 95 -3.06 8.28 -2.56
CA PHE A 95 -4.31 8.55 -1.87
C PHE A 95 -3.99 9.22 -0.54
N CYS A 96 -4.45 10.44 -0.32
CA CYS A 96 -4.16 11.15 0.93
C CYS A 96 -5.35 11.91 1.51
N ALA A 97 -5.24 12.29 2.78
CA ALA A 97 -6.16 13.23 3.39
C ALA A 97 -6.19 14.56 2.62
N GLY A 98 -7.36 15.18 2.52
CA GLY A 98 -7.56 16.44 1.78
C GLY A 98 -7.01 17.70 2.44
N LEU A 99 -5.82 17.64 3.05
CA LEU A 99 -5.18 18.77 3.73
C LEU A 99 -4.75 19.86 2.72
N PRO A 100 -4.82 21.16 3.08
CA PRO A 100 -4.44 22.25 2.17
C PRO A 100 -3.03 22.09 1.58
N VAL A 101 -2.04 21.76 2.41
CA VAL A 101 -0.64 21.55 1.98
C VAL A 101 -0.51 20.41 0.97
N LEU A 102 -1.24 19.31 1.17
CA LEU A 102 -1.20 18.17 0.26
C LEU A 102 -1.93 18.45 -1.04
N ARG A 103 -2.97 19.30 -1.01
CA ARG A 103 -3.71 19.75 -2.21
C ARG A 103 -2.88 20.69 -3.08
N GLU A 104 -2.16 21.61 -2.44
CA GLU A 104 -1.23 22.51 -3.14
C GLU A 104 -0.13 21.71 -3.84
N LEU A 105 0.39 20.68 -3.18
CA LEU A 105 1.47 19.85 -3.71
C LEU A 105 1.01 18.85 -4.78
N GLY A 106 -0.09 18.14 -4.52
CA GLY A 106 -0.54 17.04 -5.36
C GLY A 106 -1.44 17.44 -6.54
N GLY A 107 -2.00 18.67 -6.52
CA GLY A 107 -2.87 19.18 -7.59
C GLY A 107 -3.96 18.18 -8.00
N GLU A 108 -4.13 17.99 -9.30
CA GLU A 108 -5.08 17.03 -9.90
C GLU A 108 -4.49 15.61 -10.03
N ASP A 109 -3.19 15.43 -9.78
CA ASP A 109 -2.49 14.16 -9.98
C ASP A 109 -2.66 13.20 -8.78
N VAL A 110 -3.10 13.70 -7.63
CA VAL A 110 -3.30 12.93 -6.40
C VAL A 110 -4.79 12.76 -6.07
N SER A 111 -5.14 11.61 -5.48
CA SER A 111 -6.51 11.37 -4.99
C SER A 111 -6.64 11.77 -3.53
N TYR A 112 -7.61 12.65 -3.24
CA TYR A 112 -7.89 13.10 -1.88
C TYR A 112 -9.13 12.42 -1.31
N PHE A 113 -9.13 12.17 0.00
CA PHE A 113 -10.30 11.74 0.74
C PHE A 113 -10.48 12.53 2.04
N ASP A 114 -11.71 12.53 2.53
CA ASP A 114 -12.04 13.01 3.87
C ASP A 114 -11.74 11.90 4.89
N LEU A 115 -11.04 12.23 5.96
CA LEU A 115 -10.76 11.30 7.06
C LEU A 115 -12.01 10.88 7.84
N GLN A 116 -13.09 11.67 7.75
CA GLN A 116 -14.40 11.34 8.32
C GLN A 116 -15.24 10.46 7.39
N ALA A 117 -14.80 10.23 6.15
CA ALA A 117 -15.49 9.31 5.25
C ALA A 117 -15.39 7.87 5.77
N GLY A 118 -16.46 7.11 5.59
CA GLY A 118 -16.47 5.70 5.95
C GLY A 118 -15.42 4.90 5.15
N PRO A 119 -14.86 3.82 5.74
CA PRO A 119 -13.80 3.03 5.11
C PRO A 119 -14.22 2.43 3.76
N GLN A 120 -15.50 2.14 3.56
CA GLN A 120 -16.04 1.67 2.28
C GLN A 120 -15.89 2.71 1.17
N ALA A 121 -16.15 3.98 1.46
CA ALA A 121 -16.05 5.07 0.48
C ALA A 121 -14.59 5.31 0.08
N ILE A 122 -13.67 5.32 1.06
CA ILE A 122 -12.23 5.44 0.82
C ILE A 122 -11.74 4.25 -0.01
N ALA A 123 -12.13 3.03 0.36
CA ALA A 123 -11.75 1.82 -0.37
C ALA A 123 -12.29 1.81 -1.81
N ALA A 124 -13.52 2.27 -2.05
CA ALA A 124 -14.09 2.40 -3.39
C ALA A 124 -13.30 3.38 -4.26
N GLY A 125 -12.87 4.52 -3.70
CA GLY A 125 -12.01 5.47 -4.40
C GLY A 125 -10.65 4.86 -4.78
N ILE A 126 -10.03 4.13 -3.85
CA ILE A 126 -8.76 3.43 -4.08
C ILE A 126 -8.90 2.41 -5.20
N THR A 127 -9.88 1.51 -5.10
CA THR A 127 -10.06 0.41 -6.06
C THR A 127 -10.44 0.92 -7.43
N ALA A 128 -11.33 1.92 -7.52
CA ALA A 128 -11.73 2.52 -8.79
C ALA A 128 -10.54 3.09 -9.56
N ARG A 129 -9.69 3.91 -8.90
CA ARG A 129 -8.50 4.48 -9.56
C ARG A 129 -7.51 3.40 -9.96
N LEU A 130 -7.22 2.45 -9.06
CA LEU A 130 -6.29 1.36 -9.36
C LEU A 130 -6.76 0.47 -10.53
N GLN A 131 -8.07 0.27 -10.70
CA GLN A 131 -8.64 -0.50 -11.82
C GLN A 131 -8.79 0.33 -13.10
N GLY A 132 -9.03 1.63 -13.02
CA GLY A 132 -9.16 2.51 -14.18
C GLY A 132 -7.83 2.78 -14.87
N GLU A 133 -6.76 2.93 -14.09
CA GLU A 133 -5.46 3.36 -14.61
C GLU A 133 -4.67 2.22 -15.28
N MET A 134 -4.27 2.43 -16.53
CA MET A 134 -3.59 1.42 -17.35
C MET A 134 -2.25 0.96 -16.75
N THR A 135 -1.43 1.91 -16.29
CA THR A 135 -0.12 1.67 -15.66
C THR A 135 -0.26 0.85 -14.38
N SER A 136 -1.20 1.21 -13.51
CA SER A 136 -1.53 0.49 -12.28
C SER A 136 -1.99 -0.94 -12.56
N ARG A 137 -2.90 -1.13 -13.53
CA ARG A 137 -3.32 -2.48 -13.97
C ARG A 137 -2.16 -3.30 -14.54
N TRP A 138 -1.33 -2.67 -15.37
CA TRP A 138 -0.18 -3.34 -15.99
C TRP A 138 0.83 -3.80 -14.96
N ARG A 139 1.24 -2.93 -14.02
CA ARG A 139 2.20 -3.25 -12.95
C ARG A 139 1.73 -4.45 -12.12
N ARG A 140 0.48 -4.44 -11.67
CA ARG A 140 -0.09 -5.55 -10.88
C ARG A 140 -0.12 -6.86 -11.66
N ARG A 141 -0.60 -6.85 -12.91
CA ARG A 141 -0.62 -8.04 -13.76
C ARG A 141 0.79 -8.54 -14.05
N ALA A 142 1.75 -7.65 -14.29
CA ALA A 142 3.11 -8.06 -14.57
C ALA A 142 3.75 -8.79 -13.38
N ARG A 143 3.53 -8.27 -12.18
CA ARG A 143 4.00 -8.87 -10.92
C ARG A 143 3.37 -10.20 -10.59
N SER A 144 2.10 -10.42 -10.93
CA SER A 144 1.42 -11.69 -10.61
C SER A 144 1.61 -12.75 -11.69
N ALA A 145 1.62 -12.37 -12.97
CA ALA A 145 1.60 -13.31 -14.09
C ALA A 145 2.98 -13.69 -14.63
N TYR A 146 4.00 -12.83 -14.50
CA TYR A 146 5.32 -13.04 -15.09
C TYR A 146 6.48 -13.39 -14.15
N PRO A 147 6.32 -13.67 -12.84
CA PRO A 147 7.35 -14.40 -12.11
C PRO A 147 7.66 -15.75 -12.77
N TRP A 148 8.91 -16.20 -12.74
CA TRP A 148 9.32 -17.46 -13.36
C TRP A 148 8.46 -18.65 -12.92
N GLN A 149 8.14 -18.72 -11.64
CA GLN A 149 7.28 -19.78 -11.09
C GLN A 149 5.86 -19.74 -11.66
N SER A 150 5.30 -18.54 -11.86
CA SER A 150 3.99 -18.36 -12.52
C SER A 150 4.06 -18.78 -13.99
N ILE A 151 5.10 -18.36 -14.72
CA ILE A 151 5.31 -18.73 -16.13
C ILE A 151 5.46 -20.24 -16.26
N TYR A 152 6.29 -20.86 -15.41
CA TYR A 152 6.52 -22.29 -15.41
C TYR A 152 5.22 -23.06 -15.23
N ARG A 153 4.48 -22.80 -14.14
CA ARG A 153 3.23 -23.52 -13.82
C ARG A 153 2.13 -23.28 -14.86
N SER A 154 2.00 -22.06 -15.37
CA SER A 154 0.89 -21.71 -16.27
C SER A 154 1.16 -22.00 -17.74
N LYS A 155 2.43 -22.04 -18.17
CA LYS A 155 2.78 -22.15 -19.59
C LYS A 155 3.69 -23.32 -19.92
N ILE A 156 4.63 -23.68 -19.04
CA ILE A 156 5.65 -24.69 -19.36
C ILE A 156 5.22 -26.08 -18.90
N GLU A 157 4.74 -26.21 -17.66
CA GLU A 157 4.30 -27.48 -17.07
C GLU A 157 3.21 -28.19 -17.91
N PRO A 158 2.15 -27.51 -18.41
CA PRO A 158 1.16 -28.15 -19.27
C PRO A 158 1.76 -28.72 -20.57
N LEU A 159 2.68 -27.99 -21.21
CA LEU A 159 3.33 -28.43 -22.45
C LEU A 159 4.23 -29.66 -22.23
N ILE A 160 4.88 -29.75 -21.07
CA ILE A 160 5.68 -30.93 -20.72
C ILE A 160 4.76 -32.14 -20.51
N GLN A 161 3.61 -31.96 -19.84
CA GLN A 161 2.66 -33.04 -19.61
C GLN A 161 2.07 -33.59 -20.91
N GLU A 162 1.79 -32.72 -21.89
CA GLU A 162 1.32 -33.11 -23.23
C GLU A 162 2.35 -33.93 -24.03
N CYS A 163 3.65 -33.70 -23.83
CA CYS A 163 4.71 -34.43 -24.55
C CYS A 163 5.07 -35.78 -23.93
N VAL A 164 4.66 -36.03 -22.68
CA VAL A 164 5.00 -37.26 -21.93
C VAL A 164 3.80 -38.21 -21.83
N SER A 165 2.61 -37.77 -22.26
CA SER A 165 1.39 -38.59 -22.46
C SER A 165 1.30 -39.14 -23.87
#